data_AF-A0A329T0V3-F1
#
_entry.id   AF-A0A329T0V3-F1
#
_cell.length_a   1.000
_cell.length_b   1.000
_cell.length_c   1.000
_cell.angle_alpha   90.00
_cell.angle_beta   90.00
_cell.angle_gamma   90.00
#
_symmetry.space_group_name_H-M   'P 1'
#
loop_
_entity.id
_entity.type
_entity.pdbx_description
1 polymer ?
#
loop_
_entity_poly.entity_id
_entity_poly.type
_entity_poly.pdbx_seq_one_letter_code
_entity_poly.pdbx_strand_id
1 'polypeptide(L)'
;MARKLWTPEELWWLVQAWEEVMNAAKRVGGKKREMSTSEFHKLIHERFVELAGGSSPRTVATIVIRKDVLQNSYEFIRSFLGNKETSGGLDWFALTTSDQRELMKTAGGKRVQPIEERVFTALEKVLKDESAATEQSDVSEGEDSGNEGYSSEGDKFEKGMRQKKKVPAPKKVDKRHLSRSSGGKASKSALEEESGELLSQKEEGHAKKKRHKPSTPKVGMKDILERQSGVLAGFLEKRADERSQEHERSRQEREADQKFWAAETAKDRALLRELFTSK
;
A
#
# COMPACT_ATOMS: atom_id res chain seq x y z
N MET A 1 9.29 8.97 25.03
CA MET A 1 9.97 10.01 24.23
C MET A 1 9.06 10.39 23.07
N ALA A 2 8.70 11.67 22.94
CA ALA A 2 7.87 12.12 21.83
C ALA A 2 8.61 11.88 20.50
N ARG A 3 7.92 11.31 19.50
CA ARG A 3 8.50 11.18 18.16
C ARG A 3 8.64 12.59 17.59
N LYS A 4 9.88 13.08 17.45
CA LYS A 4 10.14 14.40 16.85
C LYS A 4 9.54 14.40 15.44
N LEU A 5 8.56 15.27 15.21
CA LEU A 5 7.93 15.46 13.91
C LEU A 5 8.97 15.84 12.87
N TRP A 6 8.82 15.37 11.64
CA TRP A 6 9.70 15.74 10.53
C TRP A 6 9.24 17.07 9.97
N THR A 7 10.15 18.03 9.84
CA THR A 7 9.81 19.32 9.24
C THR A 7 9.91 19.24 7.71
N PRO A 8 9.22 20.12 6.97
CA PRO A 8 9.34 20.18 5.51
C PRO A 8 10.79 20.38 5.04
N GLU A 9 11.58 21.15 5.79
CA GLU A 9 13.00 21.40 5.52
C GLU A 9 13.83 20.12 5.70
N GLU A 10 13.58 19.34 6.76
CA GLU A 10 14.23 18.05 6.96
C GLU A 10 13.89 17.08 5.82
N LEU A 11 12.64 17.08 5.30
CA LEU A 11 12.28 16.27 4.15
C LEU A 11 13.00 16.72 2.88
N TRP A 12 13.13 18.03 2.68
CA TRP A 12 13.86 18.60 1.55
C TRP A 12 15.33 18.20 1.56
N TRP A 13 16.03 18.37 2.69
CA TRP A 13 17.44 17.96 2.82
C TRP A 13 17.63 16.46 2.60
N LEU A 14 16.67 15.64 3.04
CA LEU A 14 16.74 14.20 2.81
C LEU A 14 16.69 13.86 1.31
N VAL A 15 15.76 14.47 0.55
CA VAL A 15 15.67 14.22 -0.89
C VAL A 15 16.89 14.76 -1.62
N GLN A 16 17.40 15.92 -1.22
CA GLN A 16 18.63 16.48 -1.77
C GLN A 16 19.85 15.59 -1.50
N ALA A 17 20.02 15.11 -0.27
CA ALA A 17 21.09 14.17 0.08
C ALA A 17 21.00 12.87 -0.74
N TRP A 18 19.78 12.35 -0.94
CA TRP A 18 19.56 11.17 -1.77
C TRP A 18 19.96 11.43 -3.23
N GLU A 19 19.54 12.56 -3.82
CA GLU A 19 19.92 12.96 -5.17
C GLU A 19 21.45 13.08 -5.34
N GLU A 20 22.13 13.74 -4.40
CA GLU A 20 23.58 13.92 -4.42
C GLU A 20 24.34 12.58 -4.37
N VAL A 21 23.91 11.65 -3.51
CA VAL A 21 24.53 10.32 -3.41
C VAL A 21 24.30 9.51 -4.67
N MET A 22 23.11 9.55 -5.26
CA MET A 22 22.85 8.88 -6.54
C MET A 22 23.69 9.47 -7.67
N ASN A 23 23.82 10.79 -7.72
CA ASN A 23 24.65 11.45 -8.73
C ASN A 23 26.14 11.16 -8.54
N ALA A 24 26.62 11.08 -7.29
CA ALA A 24 27.99 10.66 -6.99
C ALA A 24 28.24 9.20 -7.43
N ALA A 25 27.30 8.29 -7.16
CA ALA A 25 27.39 6.90 -7.59
C ALA A 25 27.48 6.77 -9.12
N LYS A 26 26.73 7.59 -9.87
CA LYS A 26 26.82 7.65 -11.34
C LYS A 26 28.19 8.16 -11.83
N ARG A 27 28.73 9.22 -11.20
CA ARG A 27 30.01 9.85 -11.64
C ARG A 27 31.23 8.95 -11.43
N VAL A 28 31.22 8.10 -10.42
CA VAL A 28 32.32 7.15 -10.15
C VAL A 28 32.30 5.97 -11.16
N GLY A 29 31.22 5.83 -11.95
CA GLY A 29 30.88 4.68 -12.78
C GLY A 29 31.55 4.56 -14.16
N GLY A 30 32.87 4.70 -14.27
CA GLY A 30 33.62 4.05 -15.37
C GLY A 30 33.75 2.53 -15.17
N LYS A 31 33.62 2.06 -13.92
CA LYS A 31 33.48 0.65 -13.54
C LYS A 31 32.47 0.61 -12.39
N LYS A 32 31.33 -0.05 -12.60
CA LYS A 32 30.28 -0.22 -11.57
C LYS A 32 30.87 -0.93 -10.35
N ARG A 33 31.29 -0.18 -9.34
CA ARG A 33 31.44 -0.73 -8.00
C ARG A 33 30.04 -0.75 -7.42
N GLU A 34 29.43 -1.93 -7.39
CA GLU A 34 28.15 -2.12 -6.70
C GLU A 34 28.34 -1.72 -5.24
N MET A 35 27.75 -0.59 -4.87
CA MET A 35 27.73 -0.14 -3.49
C MET A 35 26.67 -0.95 -2.75
N SER A 36 27.01 -1.47 -1.57
CA SER A 36 26.02 -2.19 -0.78
C SER A 36 24.89 -1.24 -0.36
N THR A 37 23.67 -1.76 -0.23
CA THR A 37 22.51 -0.96 0.23
C THR A 37 22.76 -0.30 1.59
N SER A 38 23.54 -0.96 2.47
CA SER A 38 23.92 -0.40 3.76
C SER A 38 24.86 0.80 3.62
N GLU A 39 25.87 0.72 2.76
CA GLU A 39 26.78 1.84 2.48
C GLU A 39 26.03 3.01 1.84
N PHE A 40 25.13 2.71 0.90
CA PHE A 40 24.28 3.73 0.27
C PHE A 40 23.45 4.50 1.31
N HIS A 41 22.79 3.80 2.23
CA HIS A 41 22.03 4.44 3.30
C HIS A 41 22.89 5.23 4.29
N LYS A 42 24.13 4.79 4.54
CA LYS A 42 25.09 5.55 5.36
C LYS A 42 25.50 6.85 4.67
N LEU A 43 25.82 6.81 3.39
CA LEU A 43 26.18 8.02 2.63
C LEU A 43 25.03 9.03 2.57
N ILE A 44 23.79 8.57 2.40
CA ILE A 44 22.62 9.46 2.47
C ILE A 44 22.53 10.11 3.85
N HIS A 45 22.73 9.35 4.93
CA HIS A 45 22.71 9.89 6.28
C HIS A 45 23.83 10.90 6.53
N GLU A 46 25.07 10.62 6.09
CA GLU A 46 26.20 11.54 6.18
C GLU A 46 25.91 12.86 5.46
N ARG A 47 25.47 12.80 4.20
CA ARG A 47 25.08 13.99 3.43
C ARG A 47 23.92 14.75 4.06
N PHE A 48 22.94 14.04 4.59
CA PHE A 48 21.83 14.66 5.32
C PHE A 48 22.31 15.40 6.57
N VAL A 49 23.25 14.85 7.34
CA VAL A 49 23.83 15.52 8.51
C VAL A 49 24.62 16.76 8.11
N GLU A 50 25.38 16.71 7.02
CA GLU A 50 26.08 17.87 6.46
C GLU A 50 25.10 19.00 6.09
N LEU A 51 24.02 18.69 5.36
CA LEU A 51 22.99 19.65 4.99
C LEU A 51 22.21 20.21 6.20
N ALA A 52 22.06 19.43 7.26
CA ALA A 52 21.45 19.86 8.52
C ALA A 52 22.37 20.73 9.40
N GLY A 53 23.55 21.13 8.91
CA GLY A 53 24.51 21.95 9.65
C GLY A 53 25.44 21.15 10.57
N GLY A 54 25.69 19.87 10.24
CA GLY A 54 26.68 19.02 10.91
C GLY A 54 26.16 18.25 12.13
N SER A 55 24.90 18.43 12.53
CA SER A 55 24.30 17.66 13.62
C SER A 55 22.82 17.41 13.36
N SER A 56 22.40 16.15 13.47
CA SER A 56 21.00 15.77 13.37
C SER A 56 20.64 14.68 14.38
N PRO A 57 19.47 14.76 15.05
CA PRO A 57 19.00 13.71 15.94
C PRO A 57 18.51 12.46 15.19
N ARG A 58 18.50 12.48 13.85
CA ARG A 58 18.03 11.37 13.02
C ARG A 58 19.12 10.32 12.85
N THR A 59 18.77 9.06 13.02
CA THR A 59 19.66 7.91 12.78
C THR A 59 19.48 7.38 11.35
N VAL A 60 20.46 6.62 10.86
CA VAL A 60 20.38 5.93 9.55
C VAL A 60 19.07 5.15 9.41
N ALA A 61 18.65 4.40 10.44
CA ALA A 61 17.39 3.67 10.41
C ALA A 61 16.17 4.57 10.21
N THR A 62 16.14 5.75 10.84
CA THR A 62 15.04 6.72 10.64
C THR A 62 15.07 7.35 9.25
N ILE A 63 16.25 7.54 8.66
CA ILE A 63 16.42 7.99 7.28
C ILE A 63 15.83 6.95 6.31
N VAL A 64 16.18 5.68 6.47
CA VAL A 64 15.70 4.58 5.62
C VAL A 64 14.17 4.47 5.69
N ILE A 65 13.61 4.41 6.90
CA ILE A 65 12.15 4.35 7.06
C ILE A 65 11.48 5.56 6.42
N ARG A 66 12.07 6.75 6.55
CA ARG A 66 11.51 7.97 5.98
C ARG A 66 11.60 7.99 4.46
N LYS A 67 12.71 7.51 3.89
CA LYS A 67 12.91 7.31 2.45
C LYS A 67 11.83 6.40 1.88
N ASP A 68 11.57 5.25 2.51
CA ASP A 68 10.54 4.30 2.08
C ASP A 68 9.14 4.94 2.09
N VAL A 69 8.83 5.72 3.13
CA VAL A 69 7.56 6.46 3.20
C VAL A 69 7.45 7.50 2.08
N LEU A 70 8.53 8.22 1.76
CA LEU A 70 8.55 9.19 0.67
C LEU A 70 8.38 8.53 -0.70
N GLN A 71 9.01 7.38 -0.92
CA GLN A 71 8.86 6.61 -2.15
C GLN A 71 7.41 6.11 -2.32
N ASN A 72 6.82 5.55 -1.27
CA ASN A 72 5.40 5.15 -1.29
C ASN A 72 4.47 6.35 -1.52
N SER A 73 4.76 7.51 -0.91
CA SER A 73 4.04 8.77 -1.15
C SER A 73 4.11 9.19 -2.61
N TYR A 74 5.30 9.17 -3.18
CA TYR A 74 5.53 9.52 -4.58
C TYR A 74 4.73 8.61 -5.52
N GLU A 75 4.84 7.29 -5.36
CA GLU A 75 4.10 6.32 -6.18
C GLU A 75 2.59 6.54 -6.10
N PHE A 76 2.07 6.76 -4.89
CA PHE A 76 0.64 7.03 -4.69
C PHE A 76 0.20 8.29 -5.43
N ILE A 77 0.91 9.40 -5.25
CA ILE A 77 0.56 10.70 -5.87
C ILE A 77 0.71 10.60 -7.39
N ARG A 78 1.77 9.96 -7.89
CA ARG A 78 1.97 9.72 -9.32
C ARG A 78 0.80 8.91 -9.92
N SER A 79 0.37 7.86 -9.23
CA SER A 79 -0.78 7.05 -9.67
C SER A 79 -2.09 7.85 -9.68
N PHE A 80 -2.29 8.72 -8.69
CA PHE A 80 -3.44 9.60 -8.60
C PHE A 80 -3.46 10.61 -9.75
N LEU A 81 -2.33 11.25 -10.05
CA LEU A 81 -2.18 12.21 -11.15
C LEU A 81 -2.31 11.54 -12.53
N GLY A 82 -1.87 10.28 -12.67
CA GLY A 82 -2.02 9.50 -13.90
C GLY A 82 -3.46 9.10 -14.19
N ASN A 83 -4.25 8.83 -13.15
CA ASN A 83 -5.64 8.39 -13.26
C ASN A 83 -6.61 9.58 -13.23
N LYS A 84 -6.74 10.29 -14.37
CA LYS A 84 -7.65 11.45 -14.51
C LYS A 84 -9.12 11.11 -14.24
N GLU A 85 -9.54 9.88 -14.54
CA GLU A 85 -10.91 9.42 -14.30
C GLU A 85 -11.22 9.32 -12.81
N THR A 86 -10.29 8.78 -12.02
CA THR A 86 -10.43 8.62 -10.57
C THR A 86 -10.29 9.95 -9.83
N SER A 87 -9.38 10.81 -10.29
CA SER A 87 -9.12 12.12 -9.67
C SER A 87 -10.15 13.19 -10.05
N GLY A 88 -11.01 12.94 -11.04
CA GLY A 88 -11.97 13.93 -11.55
C GLY A 88 -11.31 15.18 -12.13
N GLY A 89 -10.04 15.07 -12.53
CA GLY A 89 -9.23 16.20 -13.00
C GLY A 89 -8.75 17.16 -11.91
N LEU A 90 -8.84 16.77 -10.63
CA LEU A 90 -8.33 17.58 -9.52
C LEU A 90 -6.80 17.52 -9.47
N ASP A 91 -6.19 18.69 -9.28
CA ASP A 91 -4.76 18.79 -9.00
C ASP A 91 -4.49 18.40 -7.55
N TRP A 92 -3.60 17.42 -7.34
CA TRP A 92 -3.24 16.91 -6.02
C TRP A 92 -2.73 18.01 -5.08
N PHE A 93 -1.92 18.93 -5.60
CA PHE A 93 -1.27 19.97 -4.79
C PHE A 93 -2.22 21.14 -4.48
N ALA A 94 -3.31 21.28 -5.22
CA ALA A 94 -4.39 22.22 -4.92
C ALA A 94 -5.35 21.72 -3.83
N LEU A 95 -5.33 20.42 -3.50
CA LEU A 95 -6.17 19.84 -2.46
C LEU A 95 -5.75 20.32 -1.07
N THR A 96 -6.73 20.40 -0.17
CA THR A 96 -6.45 20.70 1.24
C THR A 96 -5.72 19.52 1.91
N THR A 97 -4.95 19.79 2.96
CA THR A 97 -4.21 18.73 3.66
C THR A 97 -5.14 17.70 4.33
N SER A 98 -6.39 18.04 4.64
CA SER A 98 -7.39 17.07 5.11
C SER A 98 -7.78 16.12 3.99
N ASP A 99 -8.09 16.63 2.80
CA ASP A 99 -8.57 15.82 1.67
C ASP A 99 -7.46 14.91 1.15
N GLN A 100 -6.22 15.42 1.09
CA GLN A 100 -5.04 14.60 0.80
C GLN A 100 -4.95 13.42 1.78
N ARG A 101 -5.08 13.68 3.10
CA ARG A 101 -5.04 12.63 4.11
C ARG A 101 -6.20 11.63 3.98
N GLU A 102 -7.38 12.06 3.58
CA GLU A 102 -8.50 11.15 3.32
C GLU A 102 -8.24 10.24 2.12
N LEU A 103 -7.79 10.80 1.00
CA LEU A 103 -7.42 10.03 -0.18
C LEU A 103 -6.33 9.01 0.15
N MET A 104 -5.35 9.38 0.95
CA MET A 104 -4.24 8.48 1.32
C MET A 104 -4.66 7.28 2.17
N LYS A 105 -5.81 7.32 2.84
CA LYS A 105 -6.36 6.14 3.53
C LYS A 105 -6.71 5.02 2.55
N THR A 106 -6.91 5.35 1.27
CA THR A 106 -7.19 4.38 0.20
C THR A 106 -5.94 3.66 -0.31
N ALA A 107 -4.74 4.02 0.16
CA ALA A 107 -3.45 3.48 -0.30
C ALA A 107 -3.17 2.01 0.09
N GLY A 108 -4.18 1.23 0.45
CA GLY A 108 -4.08 -0.23 0.61
C GLY A 108 -3.08 -0.69 1.69
N GLY A 109 -2.93 0.08 2.77
CA GLY A 109 -2.03 -0.26 3.89
C GLY A 109 -0.57 0.18 3.72
N LYS A 110 -0.19 0.80 2.59
CA LYS A 110 1.10 1.48 2.47
C LYS A 110 1.14 2.70 3.40
N ARG A 111 2.30 2.97 4.00
CA ARG A 111 2.52 4.20 4.77
C ARG A 111 2.84 5.34 3.83
N VAL A 112 1.86 6.20 3.64
CA VAL A 112 1.92 7.38 2.77
C VAL A 112 1.78 8.62 3.65
N GLN A 113 2.54 9.68 3.38
CA GLN A 113 2.41 11.00 4.03
C GLN A 113 2.20 12.13 3.00
N PRO A 114 1.48 13.22 3.35
CA PRO A 114 1.43 14.40 2.50
C PRO A 114 2.85 14.94 2.25
N ILE A 115 3.14 15.28 1.00
CA ILE A 115 4.43 15.85 0.59
C ILE A 115 4.17 17.12 -0.22
N GLU A 116 5.06 18.10 -0.07
CA GLU A 116 5.01 19.34 -0.82
C GLU A 116 5.43 19.12 -2.27
N GLU A 117 4.93 19.98 -3.17
CA GLU A 117 5.18 19.92 -4.61
C GLU A 117 6.68 19.96 -4.94
N ARG A 118 7.45 20.80 -4.23
CA ARG A 118 8.92 20.88 -4.39
C ARG A 118 9.60 19.53 -4.12
N VAL A 119 9.16 18.82 -3.07
CA VAL A 119 9.72 17.53 -2.66
C VAL A 119 9.31 16.44 -3.67
N PHE A 120 8.05 16.48 -4.12
CA PHE A 120 7.56 15.57 -5.16
C PHE A 120 8.35 15.71 -6.47
N THR A 121 8.57 16.93 -6.93
CA THR A 121 9.32 17.21 -8.17
C THR A 121 10.77 16.73 -8.08
N ALA A 122 11.40 16.90 -6.91
CA ALA A 122 12.75 16.38 -6.68
C ALA A 122 12.77 14.83 -6.65
N LEU A 123 11.81 14.19 -5.97
CA LEU A 123 11.66 12.73 -5.95
C LEU A 123 11.42 12.16 -7.35
N GLU A 124 10.67 12.86 -8.21
CA GLU A 124 10.45 12.44 -9.58
C GLU A 124 11.76 12.30 -10.36
N LYS A 125 12.69 13.24 -10.20
CA LYS A 125 14.00 13.18 -10.87
C LYS A 125 14.82 12.00 -10.36
N VAL A 126 14.89 11.85 -9.04
CA VAL A 126 15.67 10.80 -8.36
C VAL A 126 15.17 9.40 -8.75
N LEU A 127 13.86 9.18 -8.69
CA LEU A 127 13.26 7.85 -8.92
C LEU A 127 13.14 7.50 -10.41
N LYS A 128 12.93 8.49 -11.28
CA LYS A 128 12.94 8.25 -12.74
C LYS A 128 14.32 7.76 -13.19
N ASP A 129 15.38 8.35 -12.64
CA ASP A 129 16.75 7.93 -12.92
C ASP A 129 17.07 6.52 -12.39
N GLU A 130 16.47 6.12 -11.27
CA GLU A 130 16.62 4.76 -10.71
C GLU A 130 15.97 3.71 -11.62
N SER A 131 14.79 4.00 -12.17
CA SER A 131 14.11 3.11 -13.12
C SER A 131 14.88 2.93 -14.43
N ALA A 132 15.43 4.01 -14.99
CA ALA A 132 16.22 3.96 -16.21
C ALA A 132 17.54 3.18 -16.05
N ALA A 133 18.14 3.19 -14.85
CA ALA A 133 19.35 2.44 -14.57
C ALA A 133 19.14 0.92 -14.51
N THR A 134 17.91 0.49 -14.20
CA THR A 134 17.54 -0.94 -14.07
C THR A 134 17.30 -1.57 -15.45
N GLU A 135 16.72 -0.83 -16.40
CA GLU A 135 16.43 -1.37 -17.74
C GLU A 135 17.67 -1.57 -18.62
N GLN A 136 18.80 -0.92 -18.31
CA GLN A 136 20.05 -1.08 -19.07
C GLN A 136 20.88 -2.31 -18.67
N SER A 137 20.55 -3.02 -17.58
CA SER A 137 21.31 -4.21 -17.16
C SER A 137 20.73 -5.55 -17.65
N ASP A 138 19.55 -5.57 -18.27
CA ASP A 138 18.82 -6.82 -18.58
C ASP A 138 18.81 -7.18 -20.08
N VAL A 139 19.66 -6.55 -20.90
CA VAL A 139 19.71 -6.78 -22.37
C VAL A 139 21.06 -7.36 -22.81
N SER A 140 21.86 -7.93 -21.90
CA SER A 140 23.22 -8.38 -22.26
C SER A 140 23.67 -9.65 -21.54
N GLU A 141 22.84 -10.70 -21.47
CA GLU A 141 23.33 -12.08 -21.31
C GLU A 141 22.43 -13.06 -22.09
N GLY A 142 22.97 -13.68 -23.15
CA GLY A 142 22.65 -15.08 -23.43
C GLY A 142 21.83 -15.46 -24.66
N GLU A 143 22.01 -14.85 -25.83
CA GLU A 143 21.90 -15.62 -27.08
C GLU A 143 23.19 -16.42 -27.27
N ASP A 144 23.30 -17.61 -26.67
CA ASP A 144 24.08 -18.76 -27.18
C ASP A 144 24.17 -19.88 -26.12
N SER A 145 23.24 -20.83 -26.18
CA SER A 145 23.54 -22.24 -25.89
C SER A 145 22.32 -23.08 -26.24
N GLY A 146 22.39 -23.71 -27.40
CA GLY A 146 21.62 -24.91 -27.66
C GLY A 146 21.93 -25.94 -26.57
N ASN A 147 20.89 -26.45 -25.91
CA ASN A 147 20.97 -27.75 -25.29
C ASN A 147 19.68 -28.51 -25.53
N GLU A 148 19.89 -29.74 -25.94
CA GLU A 148 19.01 -30.62 -26.65
C GLU A 148 18.01 -31.31 -25.72
N GLY A 149 16.87 -31.68 -26.30
CA GLY A 149 16.08 -32.87 -25.99
C GLY A 149 16.03 -33.36 -24.54
N TYR A 150 14.98 -32.96 -23.81
CA TYR A 150 14.40 -33.83 -22.80
C TYR A 150 12.91 -34.03 -23.09
N SER A 151 12.68 -35.01 -23.95
CA SER A 151 11.40 -35.69 -24.13
C SER A 151 11.12 -36.50 -22.85
N SER A 152 10.34 -35.93 -21.92
CA SER A 152 9.79 -36.69 -20.81
C SER A 152 8.36 -37.11 -21.14
N GLU A 153 8.23 -38.31 -21.69
CA GLU A 153 7.02 -39.10 -21.62
C GLU A 153 6.61 -39.31 -20.15
N GLY A 154 5.34 -39.07 -19.85
CA GLY A 154 4.67 -39.61 -18.67
C GLY A 154 4.19 -38.57 -17.68
N ASP A 155 2.95 -38.11 -17.83
CA ASP A 155 1.94 -38.67 -16.92
C ASP A 155 0.55 -38.63 -17.56
N LYS A 156 -0.09 -39.80 -17.52
CA LYS A 156 -1.43 -40.07 -18.02
C LYS A 156 -2.39 -39.91 -16.85
N PHE A 157 -3.15 -38.83 -16.78
CA PHE A 157 -4.46 -38.88 -16.13
C PHE A 157 -5.55 -38.37 -17.08
N GLU A 158 -6.11 -39.37 -17.74
CA GLU A 158 -7.32 -39.36 -18.54
C GLU A 158 -8.57 -39.30 -17.64
N LYS A 159 -9.68 -38.81 -18.22
CA LYS A 159 -11.07 -38.75 -17.73
C LYS A 159 -11.39 -37.63 -16.74
N GLY A 160 -12.30 -36.70 -17.02
CA GLY A 160 -13.23 -36.57 -18.15
C GLY A 160 -14.52 -35.92 -17.68
N MET A 161 -14.97 -34.87 -18.35
CA MET A 161 -16.39 -34.55 -18.60
C MET A 161 -16.42 -33.32 -19.51
N ARG A 162 -16.64 -33.53 -20.80
CA ARG A 162 -17.95 -33.42 -21.47
C ARG A 162 -18.39 -31.98 -21.74
N GLN A 163 -17.89 -31.51 -22.88
CA GLN A 163 -18.65 -31.14 -24.07
C GLN A 163 -19.64 -29.96 -24.01
N LYS A 164 -19.21 -28.93 -24.77
CA LYS A 164 -19.92 -28.30 -25.90
C LYS A 164 -21.09 -27.37 -25.55
N LYS A 165 -20.86 -26.07 -25.80
CA LYS A 165 -21.63 -25.34 -26.82
C LYS A 165 -20.83 -24.18 -27.43
N LYS A 166 -20.52 -24.31 -28.72
CA LYS A 166 -20.33 -23.19 -29.67
C LYS A 166 -21.68 -22.47 -29.79
N VAL A 167 -21.83 -21.19 -30.12
CA VAL A 167 -21.58 -20.42 -31.38
C VAL A 167 -21.93 -18.92 -31.06
N PRO A 168 -21.94 -17.96 -32.01
CA PRO A 168 -20.88 -17.19 -32.67
C PRO A 168 -20.80 -15.69 -32.25
N ALA A 169 -19.71 -15.00 -32.62
CA ALA A 169 -19.66 -13.54 -32.72
C ALA A 169 -20.50 -13.02 -33.92
N PRO A 170 -21.02 -11.77 -33.92
CA PRO A 170 -20.28 -10.70 -34.60
C PRO A 170 -20.50 -9.23 -34.14
N LYS A 171 -19.46 -8.42 -34.44
CA LYS A 171 -19.45 -7.00 -34.94
C LYS A 171 -19.80 -5.79 -34.04
N LYS A 172 -18.74 -4.98 -33.85
CA LYS A 172 -18.60 -3.50 -33.91
C LYS A 172 -19.88 -2.63 -33.98
N VAL A 173 -19.93 -1.53 -33.22
CA VAL A 173 -20.04 -0.12 -33.68
C VAL A 173 -20.07 0.88 -32.50
N ASP A 174 -19.42 2.02 -32.76
CA ASP A 174 -19.21 3.31 -32.05
C ASP A 174 -20.25 3.93 -31.10
N LYS A 175 -19.69 4.75 -30.15
CA LYS A 175 -20.12 6.09 -29.64
C LYS A 175 -21.52 6.17 -28.99
N ARG A 176 -21.74 6.85 -27.86
CA ARG A 176 -21.49 8.28 -27.58
C ARG A 176 -22.00 8.60 -26.15
N HIS A 177 -21.46 9.67 -25.59
CA HIS A 177 -21.82 10.36 -24.33
C HIS A 177 -23.30 10.38 -23.94
N LEU A 178 -23.58 10.38 -22.62
CA LEU A 178 -24.33 11.45 -21.95
C LEU A 178 -24.19 11.38 -20.42
N SER A 179 -23.69 12.49 -19.89
CA SER A 179 -23.64 12.95 -18.50
C SER A 179 -25.03 13.09 -17.84
N ARG A 180 -25.10 12.85 -16.52
CA ARG A 180 -26.02 13.52 -15.56
C ARG A 180 -25.65 13.04 -14.14
N SER A 181 -24.88 13.80 -13.37
CA SER A 181 -25.25 14.99 -12.58
C SER A 181 -26.16 14.71 -11.39
N SER A 182 -25.67 15.21 -10.24
CA SER A 182 -26.39 15.82 -9.13
C SER A 182 -27.08 14.92 -8.12
N GLY A 183 -26.78 15.18 -6.85
CA GLY A 183 -27.77 15.07 -5.79
C GLY A 183 -27.20 14.56 -4.49
N GLY A 184 -26.44 15.41 -3.78
CA GLY A 184 -25.99 15.10 -2.44
C GLY A 184 -27.13 14.95 -1.45
N LYS A 185 -26.80 14.43 -0.26
CA LYS A 185 -27.45 14.81 1.00
C LYS A 185 -26.55 14.42 2.16
N ALA A 186 -26.03 15.45 2.82
CA ALA A 186 -25.47 15.36 4.14
C ALA A 186 -26.54 14.81 5.10
N SER A 187 -26.13 13.93 6.00
CA SER A 187 -26.88 13.62 7.21
C SER A 187 -25.90 13.61 8.37
N LYS A 188 -26.03 14.67 9.17
CA LYS A 188 -25.47 14.80 10.52
C LYS A 188 -26.35 13.98 11.47
N SER A 189 -25.74 13.19 12.33
CA SER A 189 -26.29 12.71 13.61
C SER A 189 -25.08 12.47 14.51
N ALA A 190 -24.77 13.23 15.57
CA ALA A 190 -25.59 13.68 16.70
C ALA A 190 -26.17 12.48 17.47
N LEU A 191 -25.37 11.94 18.40
CA LEU A 191 -25.76 11.09 19.52
C LEU A 191 -24.64 11.24 20.56
N GLU A 192 -24.72 12.25 21.42
CA GLU A 192 -25.27 12.18 22.79
C GLU A 192 -24.49 11.24 23.71
N GLU A 193 -23.68 11.90 24.55
CA GLU A 193 -23.68 11.80 26.01
C GLU A 193 -23.97 10.42 26.63
N GLU A 194 -22.93 9.81 27.19
CA GLU A 194 -23.12 9.11 28.47
C GLU A 194 -22.04 9.54 29.46
N SER A 195 -22.55 10.31 30.42
CA SER A 195 -21.93 10.75 31.65
C SER A 195 -21.41 9.57 32.47
N GLY A 196 -20.20 9.74 33.01
CA GLY A 196 -19.58 8.78 33.93
C GLY A 196 -18.62 9.49 34.86
N GLU A 197 -19.12 10.47 35.61
CA GLU A 197 -18.56 10.85 36.91
C GLU A 197 -18.40 9.61 37.78
N LEU A 198 -17.24 9.42 38.43
CA LEU A 198 -17.18 9.05 39.85
C LEU A 198 -15.74 9.08 40.37
N LEU A 199 -15.60 9.82 41.48
CA LEU A 199 -14.64 9.64 42.57
C LEU A 199 -13.25 10.27 42.44
N SER A 200 -13.26 11.57 42.77
CA SER A 200 -12.25 12.20 43.60
C SER A 200 -12.15 11.51 44.97
N GLN A 201 -10.98 10.98 45.31
CA GLN A 201 -10.48 10.78 46.69
C GLN A 201 -8.98 11.07 46.66
N LYS A 202 -8.59 12.21 47.21
CA LYS A 202 -8.10 12.39 48.58
C LYS A 202 -6.58 12.24 48.65
N GLU A 203 -5.94 13.38 48.87
CA GLU A 203 -4.56 13.52 49.30
C GLU A 203 -4.27 12.67 50.54
N GLU A 204 -3.08 12.04 50.59
CA GLU A 204 -2.17 12.15 51.73
C GLU A 204 -0.84 11.45 51.42
N GLY A 205 0.25 12.07 51.89
CA GLY A 205 1.61 11.74 51.51
C GLY A 205 2.12 10.40 52.05
N HIS A 206 3.06 9.81 51.32
CA HIS A 206 3.93 8.76 51.87
C HIS A 206 5.33 8.77 51.25
N ALA A 207 6.30 9.06 52.13
CA ALA A 207 7.62 8.46 52.27
C ALA A 207 8.40 7.99 51.02
N LYS A 208 9.59 8.59 50.86
CA LYS A 208 10.71 8.14 50.03
C LYS A 208 11.02 6.64 50.29
N LYS A 209 10.54 5.75 49.43
CA LYS A 209 10.92 4.32 49.41
C LYS A 209 12.23 4.13 48.64
N LYS A 210 13.17 3.46 49.30
CA LYS A 210 14.46 3.01 48.77
C LYS A 210 14.27 2.18 47.51
N ARG A 211 15.11 2.43 46.50
CA ARG A 211 15.21 1.69 45.24
C ARG A 211 15.62 0.23 45.55
N HIS A 212 14.65 -0.67 45.63
CA HIS A 212 14.92 -2.10 45.52
C HIS A 212 15.22 -2.41 44.05
N LYS A 213 16.39 -3.03 43.78
CA LYS A 213 16.68 -3.68 42.51
C LYS A 213 15.54 -4.66 42.21
N PRO A 214 14.89 -4.59 41.02
CA PRO A 214 13.93 -5.61 40.64
C PRO A 214 14.69 -6.93 40.50
N SER A 215 14.43 -7.85 41.43
CA SER A 215 14.76 -9.26 41.28
C SER A 215 14.03 -9.73 40.03
N THR A 216 14.76 -9.98 38.95
CA THR A 216 14.19 -10.59 37.74
C THR A 216 13.63 -11.95 38.13
N PRO A 217 12.31 -12.17 38.06
CA PRO A 217 11.77 -13.51 38.24
C PRO A 217 12.44 -14.40 37.20
N LYS A 218 12.99 -15.52 37.63
CA LYS A 218 13.49 -16.58 36.74
C LYS A 218 12.26 -17.19 36.05
N VAL A 219 11.71 -16.49 35.07
CA VAL A 219 10.67 -17.02 34.18
C VAL A 219 11.33 -18.20 33.47
N GLY A 220 10.78 -19.39 33.65
CA GLY A 220 11.34 -20.59 33.06
C GLY A 220 11.29 -20.48 31.55
N MET A 221 12.31 -20.99 30.85
CA MET A 221 12.31 -21.05 29.39
C MET A 221 11.04 -21.74 28.83
N LYS A 222 10.46 -22.67 29.61
CA LYS A 222 9.18 -23.32 29.33
C LYS A 222 8.01 -22.33 29.25
N ASP A 223 7.90 -21.39 30.18
CA ASP A 223 6.81 -20.40 30.22
C ASP A 223 6.88 -19.45 29.01
N ILE A 224 8.11 -19.14 28.54
CA ILE A 224 8.32 -18.32 27.34
C ILE A 224 7.86 -19.07 26.09
N LEU A 225 8.23 -20.36 25.97
CA LEU A 225 7.83 -21.21 24.85
C LEU A 225 6.31 -21.41 24.82
N GLU A 226 5.68 -21.67 25.97
CA GLU A 226 4.23 -21.81 26.07
C GLU A 226 3.52 -20.53 25.65
N ARG A 227 3.98 -19.37 26.14
CA ARG A 227 3.43 -18.06 25.76
C ARG A 227 3.58 -17.78 24.26
N GLN A 228 4.75 -18.09 23.68
CA GLN A 228 4.97 -17.91 22.24
C GLN A 228 4.09 -18.85 21.40
N SER A 229 3.93 -20.10 21.83
CA SER A 229 3.07 -21.08 21.14
C SER A 229 1.61 -20.65 21.15
N GLY A 230 1.10 -20.11 22.27
CA GLY A 230 -0.26 -19.58 22.37
C GLY A 230 -0.49 -18.38 21.45
N VAL A 231 0.47 -17.45 21.37
CA VAL A 231 0.38 -16.30 20.45
C VAL A 231 0.37 -16.76 18.99
N LEU A 232 1.19 -17.75 18.63
CA LEU A 232 1.24 -18.27 17.27
C LEU A 232 -0.05 -19.02 16.91
N ALA A 233 -0.59 -19.83 17.83
CA ALA A 233 -1.85 -20.54 17.64
C ALA A 233 -3.01 -19.56 17.37
N GLY A 234 -3.15 -18.53 18.21
CA GLY A 234 -4.19 -17.50 18.02
C GLY A 234 -4.01 -16.70 16.72
N PHE A 235 -2.78 -16.49 16.26
CA PHE A 235 -2.52 -15.86 14.97
C PHE A 235 -2.96 -16.74 13.79
N LEU A 236 -2.68 -18.05 13.85
CA LEU A 236 -3.07 -19.01 12.81
C LEU A 236 -4.59 -19.18 12.74
N GLU A 237 -5.27 -19.24 13.89
CA GLU A 237 -6.73 -19.30 13.98
C GLU A 237 -7.37 -18.06 13.37
N LYS A 238 -6.92 -16.86 13.77
CA LYS A 238 -7.38 -15.59 13.19
C LYS A 238 -7.20 -15.53 11.66
N ARG A 239 -6.10 -16.08 11.14
CA ARG A 239 -5.82 -16.12 9.69
C ARG A 239 -6.64 -17.19 8.96
N ALA A 240 -7.09 -18.24 9.64
CA ALA A 240 -8.03 -19.20 9.09
C ALA A 240 -9.43 -18.58 8.99
N ASP A 241 -9.86 -17.88 10.03
CA ASP A 241 -11.15 -17.16 10.05
C ASP A 241 -11.22 -16.07 8.99
N GLU A 242 -10.14 -15.29 8.81
CA GLU A 242 -10.07 -14.25 7.78
C GLU A 242 -10.25 -14.82 6.37
N ARG A 243 -9.60 -15.96 6.06
CA ARG A 243 -9.77 -16.65 4.77
C ARG A 243 -11.18 -17.22 4.60
N SER A 244 -11.78 -17.74 5.67
CA SER A 244 -13.15 -18.24 5.66
C SER A 244 -14.14 -17.11 5.35
N GLN A 245 -13.97 -15.95 5.99
CA GLN A 245 -14.80 -14.76 5.75
C GLN A 245 -14.62 -14.21 4.32
N GLU A 246 -13.41 -14.22 3.78
CA GLU A 246 -13.15 -13.81 2.40
C GLU A 246 -13.86 -14.72 1.38
N HIS A 247 -13.78 -16.04 1.59
CA HIS A 247 -14.51 -17.00 0.75
C HIS A 247 -16.02 -16.82 0.82
N GLU A 248 -16.57 -16.58 2.01
CA GLU A 248 -18.00 -16.34 2.20
C GLU A 248 -18.45 -15.04 1.51
N ARG A 249 -17.66 -13.96 1.60
CA ARG A 249 -17.93 -12.72 0.84
C ARG A 249 -17.92 -12.94 -0.66
N SER A 250 -16.91 -13.65 -1.18
CA SER A 250 -16.83 -13.98 -2.60
C SER A 250 -18.01 -14.85 -3.07
N ARG A 251 -18.55 -15.70 -2.19
CA ARG A 251 -19.76 -16.47 -2.47
C ARG A 251 -20.99 -15.55 -2.53
N GLN A 252 -21.16 -14.67 -1.56
CA GLN A 252 -22.28 -13.73 -1.51
C GLN A 252 -22.30 -12.78 -2.71
N GLU A 253 -21.14 -12.32 -3.16
CA GLU A 253 -20.98 -11.49 -4.36
C GLU A 253 -21.46 -12.24 -5.62
N ARG A 254 -21.02 -13.49 -5.81
CA ARG A 254 -21.46 -14.32 -6.94
C ARG A 254 -22.96 -14.60 -6.90
N GLU A 255 -23.53 -14.84 -5.72
CA GLU A 255 -24.97 -15.03 -5.55
C GLU A 255 -25.76 -13.74 -5.82
N ALA A 256 -25.23 -12.58 -5.44
CA ALA A 256 -25.83 -11.27 -5.71
C ALA A 256 -25.81 -10.96 -7.22
N ASP A 257 -24.68 -11.18 -7.89
CA ASP A 257 -24.55 -11.02 -9.34
C ASP A 257 -25.50 -11.96 -10.09
N GLN A 258 -25.57 -13.22 -9.69
CA GLN A 258 -26.47 -14.19 -10.30
C GLN A 258 -27.94 -13.75 -10.14
N LYS A 259 -28.32 -13.25 -8.96
CA LYS A 259 -29.67 -12.71 -8.71
C LYS A 259 -29.95 -11.48 -9.56
N PHE A 260 -28.99 -10.56 -9.68
CA PHE A 260 -29.12 -9.36 -10.50
C PHE A 260 -29.38 -9.72 -11.97
N TRP A 261 -28.55 -10.59 -12.56
CA TRP A 261 -28.71 -11.03 -13.94
C TRP A 261 -30.00 -11.83 -14.17
N ALA A 262 -30.43 -12.64 -13.20
CA ALA A 262 -31.69 -13.36 -13.28
C ALA A 262 -32.89 -12.41 -13.27
N ALA A 263 -32.87 -11.38 -12.42
CA ALA A 263 -33.91 -10.36 -12.36
C ALA A 263 -33.98 -9.54 -13.65
N GLU A 264 -32.83 -9.14 -14.19
CA GLU A 264 -32.76 -8.36 -15.44
C GLU A 264 -33.30 -9.18 -16.63
N THR A 265 -32.87 -10.44 -16.74
CA THR A 265 -33.39 -11.37 -17.76
C THR A 265 -34.90 -11.59 -17.63
N ALA A 266 -35.43 -11.59 -16.40
CA ALA A 266 -36.87 -11.72 -16.18
C ALA A 266 -37.65 -10.48 -16.63
N LYS A 267 -37.10 -9.27 -16.42
CA LYS A 267 -37.68 -8.02 -16.94
C LYS A 267 -37.69 -8.00 -18.46
N ASP A 268 -36.58 -8.37 -19.10
CA ASP A 268 -36.51 -8.44 -20.57
C ASP A 268 -37.54 -9.41 -21.15
N ARG A 269 -37.71 -10.58 -20.51
CA ARG A 269 -38.75 -11.53 -20.89
C ARG A 269 -40.17 -10.99 -20.68
N ALA A 270 -40.39 -10.19 -19.64
CA ALA A 270 -41.69 -9.56 -19.39
C ALA A 270 -42.01 -8.51 -20.48
N LEU A 271 -41.05 -7.65 -20.82
CA LEU A 271 -41.19 -6.66 -21.90
C LEU A 271 -41.48 -7.33 -23.25
N LEU A 272 -40.78 -8.43 -23.56
CA LEU A 272 -41.06 -9.19 -24.78
C LEU A 272 -42.47 -9.76 -24.79
N ARG A 273 -42.96 -10.29 -23.66
CA ARG A 273 -44.35 -10.79 -23.58
C ARG A 273 -45.35 -9.68 -23.86
N GLU A 274 -45.20 -8.52 -23.21
CA GLU A 274 -46.08 -7.37 -23.39
C GLU A 274 -46.16 -6.92 -24.86
N LEU A 275 -45.00 -6.87 -25.53
CA LEU A 275 -44.88 -6.44 -26.92
C LEU A 275 -45.60 -7.41 -27.89
N PHE A 276 -45.64 -8.70 -27.59
CA PHE A 276 -46.33 -9.70 -28.42
C PHE A 276 -47.78 -9.97 -28.03
N THR A 277 -48.23 -9.59 -26.83
CA THR A 277 -49.62 -9.78 -26.38
C THR A 277 -50.56 -8.62 -26.72
N SER A 278 -50.04 -7.44 -27.07
CA SER A 278 -50.85 -6.23 -27.35
C SER A 278 -51.49 -6.20 -28.76
N LYS A 279 -52.02 -7.32 -29.25
CA LYS A 279 -52.73 -7.42 -30.55
C LYS A 279 -54.23 -7.48 -30.40
#